data_AF-A0A3A4WQE0-F1
#
_entry.id   AF-A0A3A4WQE0-F1
#
_cell.length_a   1.000
_cell.length_b   1.000
_cell.length_c   1.000
_cell.angle_alpha   90.00
_cell.angle_beta   90.00
_cell.angle_gamma   90.00
#
_symmetry.space_group_name_H-M   'P 1'
#
loop_
_entity.id
_entity.type
_entity.pdbx_description
1 polymer ?
#
loop_
_entity_poly.entity_id
_entity_poly.type
_entity_poly.pdbx_seq_one_letter_code
_entity_poly.pdbx_strand_id
1 'polypeptide(L)'
;MVTAVGDRVLAVAEIEGNIVFVFGVGVYEGMEIPPPGVGRNLALDLEYELMPTAKIRLDNGEIVWGCECHFGPEQEFREVIRRQIPTAIFLPINLRAWRIENALPWVDL
;
A
#
# COMPACT_ATOMS: atom_id res chain seq x y z
N MET A 1 1.38 -17.61 0.34
CA MET A 1 1.52 -17.61 1.80
C MET A 1 0.42 -16.76 2.41
N VAL A 2 0.03 -17.03 3.65
CA VAL A 2 -1.00 -16.27 4.37
C VAL A 2 -0.28 -15.26 5.28
N THR A 3 -0.55 -13.98 5.12
CA THR A 3 -0.04 -12.94 6.02
C THR A 3 -0.78 -13.02 7.37
N ALA A 4 -0.06 -13.20 8.46
CA ALA A 4 -0.59 -13.24 9.81
C ALA A 4 -0.52 -11.85 10.47
N VAL A 5 -1.41 -11.58 11.43
CA VAL A 5 -1.36 -10.34 12.22
C VAL A 5 0.00 -10.22 12.91
N GLY A 6 0.65 -9.07 12.76
CA GLY A 6 2.01 -8.82 13.23
C GLY A 6 3.09 -8.98 12.16
N ASP A 7 2.77 -9.56 10.99
CA ASP A 7 3.73 -9.72 9.91
C ASP A 7 4.11 -8.37 9.28
N ARG A 8 5.38 -8.28 8.86
CA ARG A 8 5.91 -7.17 8.08
C ARG A 8 5.46 -7.27 6.63
N VAL A 9 4.86 -6.19 6.14
CA VAL A 9 4.34 -6.13 4.77
C VAL A 9 4.80 -4.88 4.03
N LEU A 10 4.99 -5.02 2.71
CA LEU A 10 5.13 -3.88 1.80
C LEU A 10 3.76 -3.55 1.20
N ALA A 11 3.32 -2.31 1.32
CA ALA A 11 2.10 -1.81 0.70
C ALA A 11 2.43 -1.08 -0.63
N VAL A 12 1.93 -1.64 -1.72
CA VAL A 12 2.13 -1.18 -3.10
C VAL A 12 0.83 -0.55 -3.60
N ALA A 13 0.88 0.73 -3.96
CA ALA A 13 -0.26 1.44 -4.51
C ALA A 13 -0.56 0.96 -5.94
N GLU A 14 0.47 0.93 -6.79
CA GLU A 14 0.33 0.65 -8.22
C GLU A 14 1.67 0.26 -8.85
N ILE A 15 1.60 -0.40 -10.00
CA ILE A 15 2.74 -0.69 -10.86
C ILE A 15 2.43 -0.12 -12.25
N GLU A 16 3.23 0.82 -12.71
CA GLU A 16 3.12 1.41 -14.05
C GLU A 16 4.40 1.14 -14.85
N GLY A 17 4.33 0.22 -15.80
CA GLY A 17 5.48 -0.18 -16.61
C GLY A 17 6.63 -0.67 -15.73
N ASN A 18 7.72 0.12 -15.68
CA ASN A 18 8.94 -0.18 -14.92
C ASN A 18 9.06 0.65 -13.63
N ILE A 19 7.94 1.18 -13.13
CA ILE A 19 7.87 1.98 -11.91
C ILE A 19 6.89 1.32 -10.93
N VAL A 20 7.33 1.09 -9.70
CA VAL A 20 6.44 0.68 -8.60
C VAL A 20 6.19 1.86 -7.70
N PHE A 21 4.93 2.16 -7.44
CA PHE A 21 4.50 3.15 -6.47
C PHE A 21 4.20 2.45 -5.15
N VAL A 22 4.96 2.76 -4.11
CA VAL A 22 4.79 2.17 -2.78
C VAL A 22 4.29 3.21 -1.78
N PHE A 23 3.34 2.81 -0.93
CA PHE A 23 2.98 3.61 0.25
C PHE A 23 4.04 3.49 1.34
N GLY A 24 4.61 2.29 1.49
CA GLY A 24 5.68 2.03 2.45
C GLY A 24 5.64 0.62 3.00
N VAL A 25 6.44 0.41 4.04
CA VAL A 25 6.47 -0.84 4.81
C VAL A 25 5.75 -0.63 6.14
N GLY A 26 5.06 -1.67 6.60
CA GLY A 26 4.33 -1.64 7.85
C GLY A 26 4.08 -3.02 8.45
N VAL A 27 3.15 -3.04 9.38
CA VAL A 27 2.66 -4.24 10.07
C VAL A 27 1.21 -4.48 9.66
N TYR A 28 0.90 -5.72 9.27
CA TYR A 28 -0.49 -6.14 9.07
C TYR A 28 -1.18 -6.31 10.43
N GLU A 29 -2.28 -5.59 10.64
CA GLU A 29 -3.01 -5.54 11.92
C GLU A 29 -4.29 -6.38 11.92
N GLY A 30 -4.58 -7.07 10.82
CA GLY A 30 -5.78 -7.87 10.66
C GLY A 30 -6.81 -7.22 9.75
N MET A 31 -8.04 -7.70 9.86
CA MET A 31 -9.16 -7.24 9.05
C MET A 31 -10.02 -6.28 9.88
N GLU A 32 -10.30 -5.10 9.33
CA GLU A 32 -11.14 -4.09 9.98
C GLU A 32 -11.96 -3.36 8.89
N ILE A 33 -13.15 -2.91 9.24
CA ILE A 33 -13.97 -2.10 8.33
C ILE A 33 -13.33 -0.71 8.26
N PRO A 34 -12.95 -0.22 7.08
CA PRO A 34 -12.32 1.08 6.96
C PRO A 34 -13.31 2.22 7.31
N PRO A 35 -12.82 3.38 7.78
CA PRO A 35 -13.71 4.53 8.00
C PRO A 35 -14.29 5.02 6.66
N PRO A 36 -15.45 5.70 6.68
CA PRO A 36 -16.07 6.24 5.47
C PRO A 36 -15.11 7.12 4.66
N GLY A 37 -15.19 7.05 3.33
CA GLY A 37 -14.33 7.81 2.42
C GLY A 37 -12.92 7.23 2.21
N VAL A 38 -12.67 5.98 2.62
CA VAL A 38 -11.45 5.23 2.30
C VAL A 38 -11.71 4.33 1.08
N GLY A 39 -11.16 4.71 -0.07
CA GLY A 39 -11.26 3.96 -1.32
C GLY A 39 -10.73 4.76 -2.52
N ARG A 40 -10.05 4.10 -3.46
CA ARG A 40 -9.43 4.74 -4.65
C ARG A 40 -10.45 5.04 -5.77
N ASN A 41 -11.71 4.60 -5.65
CA ASN A 41 -12.74 4.75 -6.67
C ASN A 41 -14.12 5.05 -6.04
N LEU A 42 -14.56 6.30 -6.18
CA LEU A 42 -15.88 6.84 -5.80
C LEU A 42 -17.11 6.09 -6.37
N ALA A 43 -16.90 5.06 -7.19
CA ALA A 43 -17.93 4.28 -7.89
C ALA A 43 -18.14 2.87 -7.30
N LEU A 44 -17.31 2.43 -6.35
CA LEU A 44 -17.46 1.15 -5.62
C LEU A 44 -17.93 1.35 -4.16
N ASP A 45 -18.31 2.58 -3.82
CA ASP A 45 -18.39 3.13 -2.45
C ASP A 45 -19.51 2.58 -1.54
N LEU A 46 -20.48 1.80 -2.03
CA LEU A 46 -21.61 1.37 -1.16
C LEU A 46 -21.50 -0.06 -0.61
N GLU A 47 -20.78 -0.97 -1.29
CA GLU A 47 -20.62 -2.35 -0.80
C GLU A 47 -19.36 -2.54 0.06
N TYR A 48 -18.29 -1.79 -0.21
CA TYR A 48 -17.00 -1.94 0.50
C TYR A 48 -16.95 -1.23 1.86
N GLU A 49 -17.78 -0.20 2.09
CA GLU A 49 -17.84 0.50 3.39
C GLU A 49 -18.31 -0.38 4.56
N LEU A 50 -18.81 -1.59 4.27
CA LEU A 50 -19.27 -2.55 5.27
C LEU A 50 -18.45 -3.85 5.29
N MET A 51 -17.43 -3.97 4.44
CA MET A 51 -16.61 -5.18 4.35
C MET A 51 -15.27 -4.98 5.05
N PRO A 52 -14.88 -5.88 5.98
CA PRO A 52 -13.54 -5.86 6.55
C PRO A 52 -12.49 -5.97 5.45
N THR A 53 -11.50 -5.09 5.49
CA THR A 53 -10.32 -5.12 4.63
C THR A 53 -9.05 -5.13 5.48
N ALA A 54 -7.92 -5.44 4.86
CA ALA A 54 -6.66 -5.45 5.59
C ALA A 54 -6.34 -4.05 6.14
N LYS A 55 -5.98 -3.97 7.41
CA LYS A 55 -5.44 -2.78 8.04
C LYS A 55 -3.94 -2.92 8.15
N ILE A 56 -3.21 -1.96 7.59
CA ILE A 56 -1.75 -1.95 7.59
C ILE A 56 -1.28 -0.65 8.23
N ARG A 57 -0.56 -0.76 9.35
CA ARG A 57 0.09 0.39 9.98
C ARG A 57 1.52 0.49 9.50
N LEU A 58 1.82 1.56 8.77
CA LEU A 58 3.13 1.81 8.21
C LEU A 58 4.11 2.33 9.27
N ASP A 59 5.41 2.24 8.98
CA ASP A 59 6.49 2.68 9.87
C ASP A 59 6.47 4.18 10.18
N ASN A 60 5.87 4.97 9.28
CA ASN A 60 5.66 6.40 9.49
C ASN A 60 4.43 6.71 10.37
N GLY A 61 3.73 5.68 10.86
CA GLY A 61 2.55 5.79 11.72
C GLY A 61 1.23 5.92 10.98
N GLU A 62 1.25 6.04 9.64
CA GLU A 62 0.03 6.14 8.83
C GLU A 62 -0.63 4.77 8.60
N ILE A 63 -1.90 4.79 8.22
CA ILE A 63 -2.70 3.58 7.95
C ILE A 63 -3.03 3.51 6.47
N VAL A 64 -2.75 2.35 5.87
CA VAL A 64 -3.21 1.97 4.53
C VAL A 64 -4.15 0.80 4.64
N TRP A 65 -5.21 0.86 3.84
CA TRP A 65 -6.23 -0.18 3.78
C TRP A 65 -6.01 -1.09 2.58
N GLY A 66 -6.37 -2.37 2.72
CA GLY A 66 -6.22 -3.37 1.65
C GLY A 66 -7.05 -3.06 0.40
N CYS A 67 -8.05 -2.19 0.48
CA CYS A 67 -8.78 -1.68 -0.69
C CYS A 67 -8.04 -0.55 -1.43
N GLU A 68 -6.99 0.02 -0.84
CA GLU A 68 -6.15 1.07 -1.43
C GLU A 68 -4.88 0.53 -2.08
N CYS A 69 -4.48 -0.73 -1.79
CA CYS A 69 -3.19 -1.26 -2.17
C CYS A 69 -3.19 -2.76 -2.49
N HIS A 70 -2.14 -3.20 -3.18
CA HIS A 70 -1.64 -4.56 -3.06
C HIS A 70 -0.68 -4.65 -1.89
N PHE A 71 -0.65 -5.76 -1.17
CA PHE A 71 0.33 -5.96 -0.11
C PHE A 71 0.77 -7.42 0.00
N GLY A 72 1.94 -7.64 0.59
CA GLY A 72 2.50 -8.95 0.83
C GLY A 72 3.72 -8.90 1.74
N PRO A 73 4.30 -10.06 2.11
CA PRO A 73 5.47 -10.13 2.96
C PRO A 73 6.59 -9.23 2.45
N GLU A 74 7.13 -8.37 3.32
CA GLU A 74 8.08 -7.32 2.94
C GLU A 74 9.25 -7.86 2.11
N GLN A 75 9.91 -8.91 2.61
CA GLN A 75 11.13 -9.44 1.99
C GLN A 75 10.87 -9.99 0.60
N GLU A 76 9.78 -10.76 0.43
CA GLU A 76 9.41 -11.35 -0.86
C GLU A 76 9.05 -10.28 -1.89
N PHE A 77 8.23 -9.29 -1.49
CA PHE A 77 7.85 -8.20 -2.39
C PHE A 77 9.07 -7.38 -2.81
N ARG A 78 10.01 -7.11 -1.89
CA ARG A 78 11.28 -6.44 -2.22
C ARG A 78 12.10 -7.23 -3.24
N GLU A 79 12.19 -8.55 -3.10
CA GLU A 79 12.91 -9.39 -4.05
C GLU A 79 12.26 -9.39 -5.43
N VAL A 80 10.93 -9.49 -5.50
CA VAL A 80 10.18 -9.44 -6.77
C VAL A 80 10.39 -8.09 -7.46
N ILE A 81 10.24 -6.98 -6.72
CA ILE A 81 10.45 -5.63 -7.26
C ILE A 81 11.89 -5.50 -7.77
N ARG A 82 12.90 -5.87 -6.98
CA ARG A 82 14.32 -5.79 -7.40
C ARG A 82 14.64 -6.61 -8.65
N ARG A 83 13.99 -7.77 -8.83
CA ARG A 83 14.23 -8.65 -9.98
C ARG A 83 13.55 -8.16 -11.26
N GLN A 84 12.36 -7.58 -11.13
CA GLN A 84 11.48 -7.33 -12.27
C GLN A 84 11.40 -5.85 -12.64
N ILE A 85 11.64 -4.95 -11.68
CA ILE A 85 11.32 -3.54 -11.81
C ILE A 85 12.51 -2.69 -11.34
N PRO A 86 13.24 -2.03 -12.25
CA PRO A 86 14.48 -1.36 -11.92
C PRO A 86 14.30 -0.08 -11.08
N THR A 87 13.07 0.45 -10.98
CA THR A 87 12.80 1.71 -10.27
C THR A 87 11.56 1.58 -9.37
N ALA A 88 11.72 1.82 -8.07
CA ALA A 88 10.61 2.01 -7.15
C ALA A 88 10.55 3.49 -6.73
N ILE A 89 9.34 4.01 -6.52
CA ILE A 89 9.08 5.38 -6.11
C ILE A 89 8.18 5.35 -4.87
N PHE A 90 8.61 6.04 -3.81
CA PHE A 90 7.82 6.20 -2.60
C PHE A 90 6.82 7.31 -2.78
N LEU A 91 5.57 6.99 -2.49
CA LEU A 91 4.47 7.92 -2.47
C LEU A 91 4.26 8.42 -1.04
N PRO A 92 4.35 9.74 -0.78
CA PRO A 92 3.78 10.27 0.45
C PRO A 92 2.26 10.02 0.40
N ILE A 93 1.69 9.48 1.49
CA ILE A 93 0.28 9.02 1.55
C ILE A 93 -0.75 10.12 1.30
N ASN A 94 -0.33 11.39 1.34
CA ASN A 94 -1.18 12.53 1.04
C ASN A 94 -1.64 12.64 -0.43
N LEU A 95 -1.44 11.60 -1.26
CA LEU A 95 -1.94 11.48 -2.63
C LEU A 95 -3.40 11.02 -2.74
N ARG A 96 -4.16 11.01 -1.64
CA ARG A 96 -5.64 10.97 -1.72
C ARG A 96 -6.22 12.14 -2.54
N ALA A 97 -5.44 13.20 -2.73
CA ALA A 97 -5.61 14.17 -3.81
C ALA A 97 -4.53 13.94 -4.87
N TRP A 98 -4.93 13.51 -6.06
CA TRP A 98 -4.06 13.30 -7.21
C TRP A 98 -3.03 14.42 -7.43
N ARG A 99 -1.72 14.12 -7.27
CA ARG A 99 -0.63 14.85 -7.96
C ARG A 99 0.76 14.23 -7.75
N ILE A 100 1.29 13.55 -8.77
CA ILE A 100 2.63 12.89 -8.87
C ILE A 100 3.81 13.85 -8.59
N GLU A 101 3.59 15.16 -8.49
CA GLU A 101 4.60 16.21 -8.32
C GLU A 101 5.47 16.13 -7.05
N ASN A 102 5.16 15.26 -6.08
CA ASN A 102 5.96 15.08 -4.85
C ASN A 102 6.47 13.65 -4.61
N ALA A 103 6.42 12.77 -5.61
CA ALA A 103 6.90 11.40 -5.46
C ALA A 103 8.44 11.38 -5.39
N LEU A 104 9.00 10.74 -4.36
CA LEU A 104 10.45 10.64 -4.17
C LEU A 104 10.94 9.27 -4.68
N PRO A 105 12.02 9.21 -5.48
CA PRO A 105 12.60 7.94 -5.88
C PRO A 105 13.02 7.15 -4.65
N TRP A 106 12.81 5.83 -4.68
CA TRP A 106 13.37 4.96 -3.67
C TRP A 106 14.89 4.99 -3.78
N VAL A 107 15.53 5.56 -2.76
CA VAL A 107 16.97 5.45 -2.57
C VAL A 107 17.15 4.47 -1.42
N ASP A 108 17.90 3.38 -1.65
CA ASP A 108 18.24 2.41 -0.59
C ASP A 108 18.82 3.19 0.61
N LEU A 109 18.05 3.27 1.71
CA LEU A 109 18.50 3.65 3.05
C LEU A 109 18.79 2.38 3.84
#